data_AF-A0A3C0G6B9-F1
#
_entry.id   AF-A0A3C0G6B9-F1
#
_cell.length_a   1.000
_cell.length_b   1.000
_cell.length_c   1.000
_cell.angle_alpha   90.00
_cell.angle_beta   90.00
_cell.angle_gamma   90.00
#
_symmetry.space_group_name_H-M   'P 1'
#
loop_
_entity.id
_entity.type
_entity.pdbx_description
1 polymer ?
#
loop_
_entity_poly.entity_id
_entity_poly.type
_entity_poly.pdbx_seq_one_letter_code
_entity_poly.pdbx_strand_id
1 'polypeptide(L)'
;MSLTGTTGKYQNQIKELKKLGLSRYERIFKVFTEAKDGKEFYFYNLLNKIEFPKNIDSSLLDTYIVQSREPLTTTSYNLYGNIESWWMIYLLNKDLIGKKFWVEGGTQLSYILPDKRGLIFGQITNTTVYNNKHF
;
A
#
# COMPACT_ATOMS: atom_id res chain seq x y z
N MET A 1 -12.57 23.65 2.50
CA MET A 1 -13.72 22.96 3.12
C MET A 1 -13.14 22.10 4.23
N SER A 2 -13.29 22.48 5.49
CA SER A 2 -12.55 21.79 6.57
C SER A 2 -13.04 20.36 6.75
N LEU A 3 -12.11 19.41 6.88
CA LEU A 3 -12.34 17.99 7.16
C LEU A 3 -12.31 17.71 8.68
N THR A 4 -12.45 18.75 9.51
CA THR A 4 -12.59 18.63 10.96
C THR A 4 -13.95 18.00 11.29
N GLY A 5 -13.94 16.79 11.85
CA GLY A 5 -15.15 16.12 12.35
C GLY A 5 -15.57 14.91 11.52
N THR A 6 -15.49 13.73 12.15
CA THR A 6 -16.13 12.42 11.87
C THR A 6 -16.07 11.78 10.47
N THR A 7 -15.82 12.48 9.36
CA THR A 7 -15.81 11.89 8.00
C THR A 7 -14.59 12.31 7.19
N GLY A 8 -13.48 11.59 7.37
CA GLY A 8 -12.29 11.76 6.52
C GLY A 8 -12.57 11.41 5.05
N LYS A 9 -11.78 11.99 4.13
CA LYS A 9 -11.91 11.79 2.68
C LYS A 9 -10.66 11.13 2.11
N TYR A 10 -10.78 10.41 0.99
CA TYR A 10 -9.59 9.92 0.29
C TYR A 10 -8.87 11.08 -0.38
N GLN A 11 -7.54 11.06 -0.41
CA GLN A 11 -6.74 12.17 -0.96
C GLN A 11 -7.17 12.59 -2.36
N ASN A 12 -7.52 11.64 -3.23
CA ASN A 12 -7.95 11.92 -4.61
C ASN A 12 -9.30 12.66 -4.72
N GLN A 13 -10.03 12.77 -3.61
CA GLN A 13 -11.29 13.52 -3.49
C GLN A 13 -11.06 14.93 -2.91
N ILE A 14 -9.85 15.25 -2.46
CA ILE A 14 -9.48 16.56 -1.90
C ILE A 14 -8.85 17.37 -3.03
N LYS A 15 -9.44 18.53 -3.37
CA LYS A 15 -9.06 19.31 -4.55
C LYS A 15 -7.67 19.95 -4.39
N GLU A 16 -7.32 20.26 -3.15
CA GLU A 16 -6.12 20.96 -2.72
C GLU A 16 -4.88 20.04 -2.74
N LEU A 17 -5.07 18.72 -2.81
CA LEU A 17 -3.98 17.74 -2.76
C LEU A 17 -3.73 17.10 -4.13
N LYS A 18 -2.47 16.73 -4.37
CA LYS A 18 -2.07 15.99 -5.56
C LYS A 18 -2.75 14.62 -5.59
N LYS A 19 -3.27 14.23 -6.75
CA LYS A 19 -3.80 12.88 -6.95
C LYS A 19 -2.71 11.81 -6.86
N LEU A 20 -2.99 10.76 -6.10
CA LEU A 20 -2.16 9.58 -5.91
C LEU A 20 -2.44 8.53 -6.99
N GLY A 21 -1.35 7.94 -7.49
CA GLY A 21 -1.39 6.77 -8.38
C GLY A 21 -1.96 5.54 -7.68
N LEU A 22 -2.31 4.51 -8.46
CA LEU A 22 -2.89 3.26 -7.92
C LEU A 22 -1.94 2.47 -7.03
N SER A 23 -0.64 2.57 -7.29
CA SER A 23 0.44 1.89 -6.55
C SER A 23 0.71 2.46 -5.17
N ARG A 24 0.27 3.69 -4.89
CA ARG A 24 0.53 4.39 -3.63
C ARG A 24 -0.28 3.79 -2.50
N TYR A 25 0.41 3.32 -1.47
CA TYR A 25 -0.24 2.73 -0.29
C TYR A 25 -1.19 3.73 0.37
N GLU A 26 -0.82 5.01 0.40
CA GLU A 26 -1.59 6.09 1.03
C GLU A 26 -2.99 6.27 0.43
N ARG A 27 -3.22 5.78 -0.78
CA ARG A 27 -4.51 5.85 -1.47
C ARG A 27 -5.64 5.15 -0.71
N ILE A 28 -5.32 4.19 0.15
CA ILE A 28 -6.30 3.41 0.92
C ILE A 28 -6.72 4.10 2.23
N PHE A 29 -6.00 5.13 2.65
CA PHE A 29 -6.27 5.82 3.91
C PHE A 29 -7.11 7.06 3.68
N LYS A 30 -8.00 7.31 4.64
CA LYS A 30 -8.72 8.58 4.72
C LYS A 30 -7.79 9.64 5.31
N VAL A 31 -7.85 10.82 4.72
CA VAL A 31 -7.22 12.05 5.16
C VAL A 31 -8.22 12.86 5.98
N PHE A 32 -7.74 13.39 7.09
CA PHE A 32 -8.45 14.27 8.01
C PHE A 32 -7.70 15.60 8.09
N THR A 33 -8.37 16.63 8.61
CA THR A 33 -7.73 17.92 8.88
C THR A 33 -7.89 18.32 10.33
N GLU A 34 -6.87 18.99 10.84
CA GLU A 34 -6.91 19.66 12.14
C GLU A 34 -6.43 21.10 11.96
N ALA A 35 -7.21 22.05 12.47
CA ALA A 35 -6.82 23.45 12.49
C ALA A 35 -6.08 23.75 13.79
N LYS A 36 -4.84 24.24 13.67
CA LYS A 36 -4.01 24.66 14.81
C LYS A 36 -3.29 25.96 14.48
N ASP A 37 -3.41 26.95 15.36
CA ASP A 37 -2.78 28.27 15.22
C ASP A 37 -3.06 28.96 13.86
N GLY A 38 -4.31 28.85 13.38
CA GLY A 38 -4.73 29.42 12.09
C GLY A 38 -4.20 28.68 10.85
N LYS A 39 -3.55 27.52 11.01
CA LYS A 39 -3.08 26.64 9.94
C LYS A 39 -3.88 25.33 9.93
N GLU A 40 -4.17 24.82 8.74
CA GLU A 40 -4.84 23.53 8.55
C GLU A 40 -3.80 22.46 8.21
N PHE A 41 -3.80 21.37 8.97
CA PHE A 41 -2.86 20.25 8.81
C PHE A 41 -3.60 19.00 8.35
N TYR A 42 -3.09 18.38 7.29
CA TYR A 42 -3.61 17.10 6.78
C TYR A 42 -2.88 15.93 7.42
N PHE A 43 -3.62 14.90 7.83
CA PHE A 43 -3.04 13.65 8.34
C PHE A 43 -3.87 12.44 7.92
N TYR A 44 -3.20 11.29 7.78
CA TYR A 44 -3.85 10.02 7.47
C TYR A 44 -4.31 9.30 8.72
N ASN A 45 -5.46 8.64 8.65
CA ASN A 45 -5.85 7.67 9.67
C ASN A 45 -5.20 6.30 9.38
N LEU A 46 -4.22 5.94 10.20
CA LEU A 46 -3.46 4.70 10.11
C LEU A 46 -4.00 3.56 10.99
N LEU A 47 -5.19 3.70 11.59
CA LEU A 47 -5.81 2.63 12.39
C LEU A 47 -6.28 1.46 11.52
N ASN A 48 -6.53 1.72 10.24
CA ASN A 48 -6.88 0.68 9.28
C ASN A 48 -5.60 0.02 8.77
N LYS A 49 -5.66 -1.30 8.57
CA LYS A 49 -4.57 -2.08 7.97
C LYS A 49 -5.10 -2.84 6.76
N ILE A 50 -4.18 -3.31 5.92
CA ILE A 50 -4.46 -4.29 4.88
C ILE A 50 -3.76 -5.58 5.27
N GLU A 51 -4.51 -6.67 5.21
CA GLU A 51 -3.95 -8.01 5.25
C GLU A 51 -4.35 -8.77 3.98
N PHE A 52 -3.38 -9.46 3.38
CA PHE A 52 -3.69 -10.42 2.34
C PHE A 52 -4.20 -11.72 2.97
N PRO A 53 -5.18 -12.40 2.33
CA PRO A 53 -5.62 -13.72 2.80
C PRO A 53 -4.47 -14.72 2.70
N LYS A 54 -4.45 -15.73 3.58
CA LYS A 54 -3.40 -16.76 3.57
C LYS A 54 -3.40 -17.63 2.30
N ASN A 55 -4.59 -17.88 1.75
CA ASN A 55 -4.78 -18.73 0.58
C ASN A 55 -5.02 -17.86 -0.65
N ILE A 56 -3.96 -17.28 -1.19
CA ILE A 56 -4.00 -16.58 -2.48
C ILE A 56 -3.84 -17.62 -3.59
N ASP A 57 -4.61 -17.47 -4.66
CA ASP A 57 -4.49 -18.29 -5.86
C ASP A 57 -3.06 -18.19 -6.43
N SER A 58 -2.42 -19.34 -6.66
CA SER A 58 -1.05 -19.41 -7.17
C SER A 58 -0.91 -18.82 -8.57
N SER A 59 -1.99 -18.74 -9.36
CA SER A 59 -1.99 -18.07 -10.67
C SER A 59 -1.82 -16.55 -10.59
N LEU A 60 -1.90 -15.97 -9.39
CA LEU A 60 -1.67 -14.54 -9.14
C LEU A 60 -0.26 -14.25 -8.64
N LEU A 61 0.49 -15.27 -8.26
CA LEU A 61 1.77 -15.14 -7.56
C LEU A 61 2.91 -15.77 -8.34
N ASP A 62 4.10 -15.25 -8.12
CA ASP A 62 5.36 -15.87 -8.52
C ASP A 62 6.40 -15.62 -7.42
N THR A 63 7.59 -16.20 -7.58
CA THR A 63 8.67 -16.17 -6.61
C THR A 63 9.91 -15.49 -7.16
N TYR A 64 10.60 -14.72 -6.32
CA TYR A 64 11.83 -14.02 -6.66
C TYR A 64 12.90 -14.33 -5.61
N ILE A 65 14.07 -14.79 -6.06
CA ILE A 65 15.23 -15.02 -5.18
C ILE A 65 16.08 -13.75 -5.17
N VAL A 66 16.13 -13.10 -4.01
CA VAL A 66 16.92 -11.89 -3.78
C VAL A 66 18.41 -12.23 -3.92
N GLN A 67 19.12 -11.52 -4.80
CA GLN A 67 20.53 -11.86 -5.11
C GLN A 67 21.50 -11.39 -4.03
N SER A 68 21.28 -10.19 -3.50
CA SER A 68 22.07 -9.57 -2.44
C SER A 68 21.16 -8.75 -1.55
N ARG A 69 21.63 -8.41 -0.35
CA ARG A 69 20.85 -7.57 0.57
C ARG A 69 20.37 -6.29 -0.15
N GLU A 70 19.06 -6.10 -0.23
CA GLU A 70 18.46 -4.95 -0.91
C GLU A 70 17.23 -4.39 -0.18
N PRO A 71 16.98 -3.08 -0.26
CA PRO A 71 15.73 -2.48 0.22
C PRO A 71 14.52 -2.95 -0.59
N LEU A 72 13.35 -3.00 0.06
CA LEU A 72 12.10 -3.41 -0.61
C LEU A 72 11.69 -2.49 -1.76
N THR A 73 12.11 -1.23 -1.74
CA THR A 73 11.91 -0.29 -2.86
C THR A 73 12.70 -0.68 -4.10
N THR A 74 13.92 -1.20 -3.93
CA THR A 74 14.74 -1.72 -5.03
C THR A 74 14.13 -3.00 -5.58
N THR A 75 13.75 -3.95 -4.71
CA THR A 75 13.01 -5.16 -5.12
C THR A 75 11.74 -4.79 -5.88
N SER A 76 10.99 -3.80 -5.39
CA SER A 76 9.80 -3.30 -6.07
C SER A 76 10.13 -2.76 -7.46
N TYR A 77 11.15 -1.92 -7.59
CA TYR A 77 11.55 -1.42 -8.90
C TYR A 77 11.92 -2.55 -9.87
N ASN A 78 12.67 -3.55 -9.41
CA ASN A 78 13.11 -4.68 -10.23
C ASN A 78 11.92 -5.55 -10.69
N LEU A 79 10.96 -5.84 -9.82
CA LEU A 79 9.80 -6.67 -10.15
C LEU A 79 8.71 -5.91 -10.91
N TYR A 80 8.56 -4.62 -10.64
CA TYR A 80 7.36 -3.87 -10.98
C TYR A 80 7.57 -2.60 -11.79
N GLY A 81 8.83 -2.20 -12.00
CA GLY A 81 9.19 -0.94 -12.64
C GLY A 81 8.85 0.31 -11.81
N ASN A 82 8.50 0.16 -10.53
CA ASN A 82 8.26 1.30 -9.64
C ASN A 82 8.66 0.98 -8.20
N ILE A 83 9.10 2.01 -7.47
CA ILE A 83 9.47 1.87 -6.06
C ILE A 83 8.26 1.84 -5.12
N GLU A 84 7.07 2.20 -5.59
CA GLU A 84 5.91 2.52 -4.74
C GLU A 84 5.18 1.27 -4.25
N SER A 85 5.26 0.17 -5.00
CA SER A 85 4.53 -1.07 -4.76
C SER A 85 5.25 -2.00 -3.77
N TRP A 86 6.25 -1.49 -3.05
CA TRP A 86 7.07 -2.23 -2.08
C TRP A 86 6.23 -2.82 -0.93
N TRP A 87 5.16 -2.12 -0.55
CA TRP A 87 4.26 -2.53 0.53
C TRP A 87 3.52 -3.83 0.20
N MET A 88 3.24 -4.12 -1.07
CA MET A 88 2.61 -5.39 -1.46
C MET A 88 3.55 -6.56 -1.20
N ILE A 89 4.83 -6.39 -1.57
CA ILE A 89 5.89 -7.38 -1.32
C ILE A 89 6.03 -7.59 0.19
N TYR A 90 6.06 -6.50 0.96
CA TYR A 90 6.10 -6.57 2.43
C TYR A 90 4.93 -7.38 3.00
N LEU A 91 3.68 -7.06 2.63
CA LEU A 91 2.50 -7.70 3.21
C LEU A 91 2.41 -9.20 2.87
N LEU A 92 2.84 -9.61 1.68
CA LEU A 92 2.88 -11.02 1.28
C LEU A 92 3.95 -11.83 2.01
N ASN A 93 5.01 -11.17 2.49
CA ASN A 93 6.18 -11.81 3.10
C ASN A 93 6.42 -11.32 4.53
N LYS A 94 5.39 -10.78 5.20
CA LYS A 94 5.53 -10.09 6.49
C LYS A 94 6.17 -10.96 7.57
N ASP A 95 5.86 -12.25 7.59
CA ASP A 95 6.36 -13.21 8.58
C ASP A 95 7.84 -13.52 8.36
N LEU A 96 8.32 -13.43 7.12
CA LEU A 96 9.71 -13.62 6.73
C LEU A 96 10.56 -12.36 6.96
N ILE A 97 10.01 -11.19 6.60
CA ILE A 97 10.70 -9.90 6.66
C ILE A 97 10.71 -9.33 8.09
N GLY A 98 9.66 -9.58 8.87
CA GLY A 98 9.46 -9.00 10.19
C GLY A 98 9.34 -7.48 10.10
N LYS A 99 10.05 -6.75 10.98
CA LYS A 99 10.01 -5.27 11.04
C LYS A 99 11.05 -4.57 10.16
N LYS A 100 11.69 -5.31 9.25
CA LYS A 100 12.78 -4.78 8.40
C LYS A 100 12.20 -4.14 7.15
N PHE A 101 12.96 -3.20 6.58
CA PHE A 101 12.66 -2.57 5.28
C PHE A 101 13.57 -3.08 4.14
N TRP A 102 14.31 -4.15 4.41
CA TRP A 102 15.23 -4.79 3.47
C TRP A 102 15.13 -6.30 3.62
N VAL A 103 15.65 -7.00 2.62
CA VAL A 103 15.69 -8.47 2.57
C VAL A 103 17.13 -8.91 2.31
N GLU A 104 17.55 -10.01 2.92
CA GLU A 104 18.90 -10.56 2.73
C GLU A 104 18.99 -11.37 1.42
N GLY A 105 20.20 -11.45 0.86
CA GLY A 105 20.47 -12.32 -0.30
C GLY A 105 20.14 -13.79 -0.01
N GLY A 106 19.69 -14.51 -1.02
CA GLY A 106 19.22 -15.90 -0.94
C GLY A 106 17.77 -16.05 -0.45
N THR A 107 17.11 -14.97 -0.04
CA THR A 107 15.71 -15.04 0.42
C THR A 107 14.76 -15.18 -0.78
N GLN A 108 13.85 -16.15 -0.72
CA GLN A 108 12.77 -16.29 -1.69
C GLN A 108 11.55 -15.46 -1.25
N LEU A 109 11.16 -14.49 -2.07
CA LEU A 109 10.00 -13.64 -1.86
C LEU A 109 8.86 -14.04 -2.78
N SER A 110 7.65 -14.12 -2.25
CA SER A 110 6.43 -14.19 -3.05
C SER A 110 6.01 -12.79 -3.50
N TYR A 111 5.62 -12.65 -4.76
CA TYR A 111 5.17 -11.37 -5.30
C TYR A 111 3.97 -11.56 -6.24
N ILE A 112 3.16 -10.52 -6.41
CA ILE A 112 2.01 -10.56 -7.33
C ILE A 112 2.51 -10.33 -8.74
N LEU A 113 2.11 -11.18 -9.69
CA LEU A 113 2.51 -11.03 -11.09
C LEU A 113 2.23 -9.62 -11.63
N PRO A 114 3.15 -9.00 -12.39
CA PRO A 114 3.04 -7.58 -12.74
C PRO A 114 1.76 -7.22 -13.50
N ASP A 115 1.27 -8.12 -14.36
CA ASP A 115 0.03 -7.99 -15.14
C ASP A 115 -1.25 -8.17 -14.30
N LYS A 116 -1.15 -8.85 -13.14
CA LYS A 116 -2.28 -9.06 -12.21
C LYS A 116 -2.44 -7.94 -11.19
N ARG A 117 -1.46 -7.05 -11.03
CA ARG A 117 -1.52 -5.98 -10.01
C ARG A 117 -2.71 -5.05 -10.14
N GLY A 118 -3.12 -4.74 -11.38
CA GLY A 118 -4.29 -3.90 -11.63
C GLY A 118 -5.58 -4.46 -11.01
N LEU A 119 -5.76 -5.79 -11.10
CA LEU A 119 -6.87 -6.50 -10.47
C LEU A 119 -6.83 -6.32 -8.94
N ILE A 120 -5.67 -6.53 -8.33
CA ILE A 120 -5.49 -6.45 -6.88
C ILE A 120 -5.74 -5.02 -6.38
N PHE A 121 -5.20 -4.00 -7.04
CA PHE A 121 -5.50 -2.60 -6.70
C PHE A 121 -6.99 -2.29 -6.83
N GLY A 122 -7.66 -2.83 -7.86
CA GLY A 122 -9.10 -2.71 -8.03
C GLY A 122 -9.89 -3.32 -6.87
N GLN A 123 -9.54 -4.54 -6.46
CA GLN A 123 -10.19 -5.23 -5.34
C GLN A 123 -9.96 -4.51 -4.01
N ILE A 124 -8.74 -4.03 -3.75
CA ILE A 124 -8.42 -3.25 -2.55
C ILE A 124 -9.23 -1.95 -2.56
N THR A 125 -9.26 -1.23 -3.68
CA THR A 125 -10.03 0.01 -3.82
C THR A 125 -11.52 -0.26 -3.58
N ASN A 126 -12.08 -1.30 -4.19
CA ASN A 126 -13.49 -1.65 -4.00
C ASN A 126 -13.83 -1.99 -2.55
N THR A 127 -12.96 -2.74 -1.88
CA THR A 127 -13.20 -3.17 -0.50
C THR A 127 -13.02 -2.02 0.49
N THR A 128 -11.99 -1.20 0.31
CA THR A 128 -11.63 -0.13 1.26
C THR A 128 -12.33 1.19 0.96
N VAL A 129 -12.23 1.68 -0.28
CA VAL A 129 -12.70 3.01 -0.70
C VAL A 129 -14.21 3.05 -0.87
N TYR A 130 -14.77 2.06 -1.57
CA TYR A 130 -16.20 2.06 -1.90
C TYR A 130 -17.05 1.33 -0.85
N ASN A 131 -16.54 0.23 -0.28
CA ASN A 131 -17.29 -0.55 0.71
C ASN A 131 -16.95 -0.22 2.18
N ASN A 132 -15.95 0.64 2.43
CA ASN A 132 -15.49 1.04 3.77
C ASN A 132 -15.20 -0.15 4.72
N LYS A 133 -14.82 -1.31 4.16
CA LYS A 133 -14.39 -2.50 4.91
C LYS A 133 -12.87 -2.45 5.08
N HIS A 134 -12.43 -2.49 6.32
CA HIS A 134 -11.02 -2.59 6.70
C HIS A 134 -10.87 -3.91 7.46
N PHE A 135 -9.90 -4.75 7.08
CA PHE A 135 -9.63 -6.05 7.71
C PHE A 135 -8.27 -5.99 8.41
#